data_AF-X1L2S2-F1
#
_entry.id   AF-X1L2S2-F1
#
_cell.length_a   1.000
_cell.length_b   1.000
_cell.length_c   1.000
_cell.angle_alpha   90.00
_cell.angle_beta   90.00
_cell.angle_gamma   90.00
#
_symmetry.space_group_name_H-M   'P 1'
#
loop_
_entity.id
_entity.type
_entity.pdbx_description
1 polymer ?
#
loop_
_entity_poly.entity_id
_entity_poly.type
_entity_poly.pdbx_seq_one_letter_code
_entity_poly.pdbx_strand_id
1 'polypeptide(L)'
;MTEGQVPEPKSIDYKGKKVFTVCGCKGKVVTAPDGKKHLELECVDKEAREEIASILEEEAILRVNPKVVFEETPEIPPTVKPYVAEPSEEATHEAIQAELGKE
;
A
#
# COMPACT_ATOMS: atom_id res chain seq x y z
N MET A 1 -6.56 1.28 16.34
CA MET A 1 -6.74 0.61 15.03
C MET A 1 -5.35 0.49 14.46
N THR A 2 -4.78 -0.70 14.37
CA THR A 2 -3.37 -0.90 14.00
C THR A 2 -3.24 -0.83 12.48
N GLU A 3 -2.45 0.14 12.01
CA GLU A 3 -2.12 0.35 10.60
C GLU A 3 -1.52 -0.90 9.94
N GLY A 4 -2.13 -1.32 8.83
CA GLY A 4 -1.40 -1.37 7.56
C GLY A 4 -0.45 -2.53 7.28
N GLN A 5 -0.52 -3.68 7.95
CA GLN A 5 0.23 -4.86 7.49
C GLN A 5 -0.54 -5.59 6.39
N VAL A 6 -0.30 -5.24 5.12
CA VAL A 6 -0.81 -6.01 3.97
C VAL A 6 -0.13 -7.38 3.99
N PRO A 7 -0.85 -8.49 4.22
CA PRO A 7 -0.22 -9.80 4.26
C PRO A 7 0.38 -10.13 2.89
N GLU A 8 1.66 -10.49 2.86
CA GLU A 8 2.30 -10.94 1.63
C GLU A 8 1.66 -12.24 1.14
N PRO A 9 1.40 -12.39 -0.18
CA PRO A 9 0.84 -13.63 -0.71
C PRO A 9 1.83 -14.77 -0.45
N LYS A 10 1.43 -15.70 0.42
CA LYS A 10 2.24 -16.88 0.78
C LYS A 10 2.21 -17.87 -0.39
N SER A 11 3.21 -17.81 -1.26
CA SER A 11 3.47 -18.87 -2.24
C SER A 11 4.32 -19.97 -1.59
N ILE A 12 3.97 -21.24 -1.85
CA ILE A 12 4.82 -22.36 -1.46
C ILE A 12 5.73 -22.67 -2.65
N ASP A 13 7.04 -22.63 -2.43
CA ASP A 13 8.03 -23.09 -3.41
C ASP A 13 8.23 -24.61 -3.25
N TYR A 14 7.91 -25.38 -4.28
CA TYR A 14 8.09 -26.83 -4.28
C TYR A 14 8.82 -27.29 -5.55
N LYS A 15 10.03 -27.85 -5.38
CA LYS A 15 10.88 -28.34 -6.48
C LYS A 15 11.12 -27.28 -7.59
N GLY A 16 11.35 -26.03 -7.19
CA GLY A 16 11.58 -24.91 -8.11
C GLY A 16 10.32 -24.41 -8.83
N LYS A 17 9.12 -24.86 -8.41
CA LYS A 17 7.83 -24.41 -8.95
C LYS A 17 7.04 -23.70 -7.86
N LYS A 18 6.41 -22.59 -8.23
CA LYS A 18 5.41 -21.93 -7.40
C LYS A 18 4.13 -22.75 -7.44
N VAL A 19 3.69 -23.22 -6.28
CA VAL A 19 2.44 -23.98 -6.13
C VAL A 19 1.44 -23.21 -5.27
N PHE A 20 0.17 -23.40 -5.58
CA PHE A 20 -0.96 -22.87 -4.82
C PHE A 20 -2.07 -23.91 -4.74
N THR A 21 -3.05 -23.68 -3.87
CA THR A 21 -4.23 -24.54 -3.71
C THR A 21 -5.49 -23.71 -3.87
N VAL A 22 -6.46 -24.19 -4.64
CA VAL A 22 -7.75 -23.53 -4.88
C VAL A 22 -8.83 -24.59 -5.08
N CYS A 23 -10.00 -24.46 -4.42
CA CYS A 23 -11.13 -25.39 -4.55
C CYS A 23 -10.74 -26.89 -4.49
N GLY A 24 -9.85 -27.27 -3.56
CA GLY A 24 -9.35 -28.65 -3.47
C GLY A 24 -8.35 -29.07 -4.56
N CYS A 25 -8.01 -28.21 -5.51
CA CYS A 25 -7.01 -28.47 -6.53
C CYS A 25 -5.65 -27.87 -6.17
N LYS A 26 -4.57 -28.59 -6.45
CA LYS A 26 -3.20 -28.10 -6.40
C LYS A 26 -2.81 -27.54 -7.76
N GLY A 27 -2.57 -26.24 -7.82
CA GLY A 27 -2.11 -25.53 -9.00
C GLY A 27 -0.59 -25.39 -9.07
N LYS A 28 -0.04 -25.48 -10.28
CA LYS A 28 1.36 -25.18 -10.58
C LYS A 28 1.45 -24.41 -11.91
N VAL A 29 2.47 -23.55 -12.00
CA VAL A 29 2.83 -22.89 -13.27
C VAL A 29 3.77 -23.80 -14.05
N VAL A 30 3.45 -24.06 -15.31
CA VAL A 30 4.29 -24.83 -16.23
C VAL A 30 4.66 -23.95 -17.42
N THR A 31 5.90 -24.08 -17.89
CA THR A 31 6.37 -23.43 -19.12
C THR A 31 6.34 -24.48 -20.24
N ALA A 32 5.55 -24.22 -21.27
CA ALA A 32 5.46 -25.05 -22.45
C ALA A 32 6.71 -24.92 -23.34
N PRO A 33 6.95 -25.87 -24.26
CA PRO A 33 8.12 -25.83 -25.15
C PRO A 33 8.19 -24.58 -26.04
N ASP A 34 7.05 -23.94 -26.31
CA ASP A 34 6.95 -22.68 -27.05
C ASP A 34 7.27 -21.43 -26.19
N GLY A 35 7.61 -21.63 -24.92
CA GLY A 35 7.91 -20.57 -23.96
C GLY A 35 6.69 -19.95 -23.26
N LYS A 36 5.46 -20.33 -23.65
CA LYS A 36 4.25 -19.83 -22.97
C LYS A 36 4.09 -20.49 -21.60
N LYS A 37 3.42 -19.79 -20.67
CA LYS A 37 3.12 -20.31 -19.34
C LYS A 37 1.63 -20.62 -19.23
N HIS A 38 1.31 -21.80 -18.69
CA HIS A 38 -0.06 -22.21 -18.37
C HIS A 38 -0.15 -22.72 -16.94
N LEU A 39 -1.37 -22.72 -16.41
CA LEU A 39 -1.69 -23.29 -15.10
C LEU A 39 -2.12 -24.74 -15.29
N GLU A 40 -1.51 -25.65 -14.54
CA GLU A 40 -1.96 -27.03 -14.42
C GLU A 40 -2.54 -27.24 -13.03
N LEU A 41 -3.75 -27.76 -12.95
CA LEU A 41 -4.47 -28.04 -11.71
C LEU A 41 -4.63 -29.55 -11.55
N GLU A 42 -4.26 -30.07 -10.39
CA GLU A 42 -4.46 -31.47 -9.99
C GLU A 42 -5.46 -31.49 -8.82
N CYS A 43 -6.67 -32.01 -9.07
CA CYS A 43 -7.79 -31.97 -8.12
C CYS A 43 -7.93 -33.30 -7.36
N VAL A 44 -8.40 -33.24 -6.10
CA VAL A 44 -8.51 -34.45 -5.25
C VAL A 44 -9.61 -35.40 -5.73
N ASP A 45 -10.69 -34.86 -6.28
CA ASP A 45 -11.86 -35.61 -6.73
C ASP A 45 -12.58 -34.90 -7.89
N LYS A 46 -13.67 -35.53 -8.34
CA LYS A 46 -14.49 -35.05 -9.45
C LYS A 46 -15.24 -33.76 -9.10
N GLU A 47 -15.71 -33.62 -7.86
CA GLU A 47 -16.50 -32.47 -7.42
C GLU A 47 -15.64 -31.20 -7.42
N ALA A 48 -14.44 -31.28 -6.85
CA ALA A 48 -13.44 -30.22 -6.90
C ALA A 48 -13.08 -29.80 -8.35
N ARG A 49 -13.00 -30.79 -9.26
CA ARG A 49 -12.74 -30.53 -10.69
C ARG A 49 -13.92 -29.80 -11.35
N GLU A 50 -15.15 -30.20 -11.08
CA GLU A 50 -16.34 -29.58 -11.66
C GLU A 50 -16.54 -28.16 -11.11
N GLU A 51 -16.31 -27.95 -9.81
CA GLU A 51 -16.36 -26.63 -9.18
C GLU A 51 -15.36 -25.65 -9.80
N ILE A 52 -14.08 -26.05 -9.91
CA ILE A 52 -13.06 -25.17 -10.48
C ILE A 52 -13.31 -24.91 -11.98
N ALA A 53 -13.84 -25.89 -12.72
CA ALA A 53 -14.23 -25.71 -14.10
C ALA A 53 -15.35 -24.66 -14.23
N SER A 54 -16.39 -24.75 -13.40
CA SER A 54 -17.48 -23.76 -13.36
C SER A 54 -16.94 -22.35 -13.11
N ILE A 55 -16.05 -22.17 -12.13
CA ILE A 55 -15.47 -20.86 -11.81
C ILE A 55 -14.71 -20.28 -13.01
N LEU A 56 -13.95 -21.13 -13.72
CA LEU A 56 -13.17 -20.69 -14.89
C LEU A 56 -14.05 -20.42 -16.12
N GLU A 57 -15.21 -21.07 -16.23
CA GLU A 57 -16.20 -20.85 -17.29
C GLU A 57 -17.07 -19.60 -17.05
N GLU A 58 -17.42 -19.30 -15.80
CA GLU A 58 -18.22 -18.13 -15.42
C GLU A 58 -17.40 -16.84 -15.51
N GLU A 59 -16.49 -16.60 -14.55
CA GLU A 59 -15.64 -15.40 -14.56
C GLU A 59 -14.40 -15.59 -13.68
N ALA A 60 -13.24 -15.79 -14.28
CA ALA A 60 -11.96 -15.80 -13.59
C ALA A 60 -11.25 -14.44 -13.73
N ILE A 61 -11.36 -13.58 -12.70
CA ILE A 61 -10.70 -12.26 -12.71
C ILE A 61 -9.25 -12.38 -12.21
N LEU A 62 -8.28 -12.21 -13.12
CA LEU A 62 -6.88 -12.04 -12.73
C LEU A 62 -6.60 -10.58 -12.36
N ARG A 63 -6.53 -10.27 -11.06
CA ARG A 63 -6.10 -8.94 -10.56
C ARG A 63 -4.64 -8.99 -10.13
N VAL A 64 -3.78 -8.24 -10.82
CA VAL A 64 -2.37 -8.07 -10.45
C VAL A 64 -2.17 -6.65 -9.94
N ASN A 65 -2.19 -6.49 -8.62
CA ASN A 65 -1.91 -5.20 -7.99
C ASN A 65 -0.39 -5.06 -7.75
N PRO A 66 0.26 -3.99 -8.24
CA PRO A 66 1.63 -3.71 -7.88
C PRO A 66 1.73 -3.43 -6.37
N LYS A 67 2.78 -3.94 -5.71
CA LYS A 67 3.11 -3.49 -4.35
C LYS A 67 3.64 -2.05 -4.47
N VAL A 68 2.83 -1.08 -4.07
CA VAL A 68 3.29 0.31 -3.92
C VAL A 68 3.89 0.44 -2.52
N VAL A 69 5.21 0.52 -2.44
CA VAL A 69 5.90 0.90 -1.21
C VAL A 69 6.07 2.42 -1.28
N PHE A 70 5.36 3.16 -0.42
CA PHE A 70 5.62 4.58 -0.25
C PHE A 70 6.86 4.71 0.65
N GLU A 71 7.95 5.26 0.12
CA GLU A 71 9.05 5.72 0.96
C GLU A 71 8.52 6.86 1.83
N GLU A 72 8.74 6.78 3.15
CA GLU A 72 8.48 7.91 4.04
C GLU A 72 9.25 9.12 3.50
N THR A 73 8.51 10.17 3.16
CA THR A 73 9.16 11.43 2.78
C THR A 73 9.89 11.90 4.02
N PRO A 74 11.21 12.17 3.98
CA PRO A 74 11.94 12.59 5.16
C PRO A 74 11.23 13.81 5.75
N GLU A 75 10.84 13.72 7.02
CA GLU A 75 10.26 14.84 7.76
C GLU A 75 11.27 15.98 7.72
N ILE A 76 10.97 16.99 6.90
CA ILE A 76 11.74 18.22 6.89
C ILE A 76 11.52 18.83 8.28
N PRO A 77 12.57 19.02 9.10
CA PRO A 77 12.40 19.63 10.41
C PRO A 77 11.71 20.98 10.23
N PRO A 78 10.76 21.36 11.11
CA PRO A 78 10.05 22.62 10.96
C PRO A 78 11.08 23.74 10.89
N THR A 79 11.15 24.42 9.74
CA THR A 79 11.95 25.62 9.58
C THR A 79 11.55 26.60 10.68
N VAL A 80 12.48 26.88 11.59
CA VAL A 80 12.32 27.91 12.60
C VAL A 80 12.00 29.19 11.86
N LYS A 81 10.78 29.72 12.02
CA LYS A 81 10.43 31.04 11.48
C LYS A 81 11.42 32.03 12.08
N PRO A 82 12.06 32.92 11.29
CA PRO A 82 12.88 33.97 11.88
C PRO A 82 11.98 34.79 12.80
N TYR A 83 12.39 34.90 14.06
CA TYR A 83 11.78 35.78 15.04
C TYR A 83 11.92 37.21 14.52
N VAL A 84 10.89 37.70 13.83
CA VAL A 84 10.66 39.15 13.75
C VAL A 84 10.19 39.54 15.14
N ALA A 85 11.05 40.25 15.87
CA ALA A 85 10.66 40.89 17.12
C ALA A 85 9.47 41.80 16.80
N GLU A 86 8.28 41.41 17.26
CA GLU A 86 7.15 42.31 17.31
C GLU A 86 7.54 43.44 18.27
N PRO A 87 7.44 44.72 17.88
CA PRO A 87 7.74 45.81 18.80
C PRO A 87 6.75 45.70 19.97
N SER A 88 7.28 45.58 21.18
CA SER A 88 6.49 45.51 22.41
C SER A 88 5.52 46.70 22.48
N GLU A 89 4.25 46.42 22.79
CA GLU A 89 3.14 47.38 22.96
C GLU A 89 3.43 48.50 23.97
N GLU A 90 4.51 48.39 24.74
CA GLU A 90 4.98 49.41 25.68
C GLU A 90 5.43 50.70 24.98
N ALA A 91 5.96 50.62 23.75
CA ALA A 91 6.37 51.80 22.98
C ALA A 91 5.19 52.65 22.48
N THR A 92 4.01 52.05 22.32
CA THR A 92 2.80 52.76 21.86
C THR A 92 2.13 53.58 22.96
N HIS A 93 2.28 53.20 24.24
CA HIS A 93 1.60 53.90 25.33
C HIS A 93 2.35 55.17 25.76
N GLU A 94 3.68 55.18 25.68
CA GLU A 94 4.50 56.37 25.98
C GLU A 94 4.33 57.46 24.91
N ALA A 95 4.22 57.06 23.63
CA ALA A 95 3.98 57.99 22.52
C ALA A 95 2.60 58.67 22.59
N ILE A 96 1.57 57.98 23.11
CA ILE A 96 0.23 58.55 23.26
C ILE A 96 0.15 59.51 24.45
N GLN A 97 0.86 59.24 25.55
CA GLN A 97 0.88 60.13 26.72
C GLN A 97 1.72 61.40 26.49
N ALA A 98 2.73 61.35 25.61
CA ALA A 98 3.52 62.52 25.24
C ALA A 98 2.73 63.56 24.41
N GLU A 99 1.74 63.12 23.64
CA GLU A 99 0.90 64.00 22.79
C GLU A 99 -0.27 64.63 23.57
N LEU A 100 -0.76 63.99 24.63
CA LEU A 100 -1.88 64.46 25.46
C LEU A 100 -1.46 65.41 26.61
N GLY A 101 -0.16 65.68 26.77
CA GLY A 101 0.40 66.53 27.84
C GLY A 101 0.93 67.89 27.40
N LYS A 102 0.72 68.30 26.14
CA LYS A 102 1.03 69.66 25.66
C LYS A 102 -0.26 70.46 25.50
N GLU A 103 -0.76 70.99 26.62
CA GLU A 103 -1.48 72.28 26.64
C GLU A 103 -0.53 73.43 26.30
#